data_AF-A0A849T5V6-F1
#
_entry.id   AF-A0A849T5V6-F1
#
_cell.length_a   1.000
_cell.length_b   1.000
_cell.length_c   1.000
_cell.angle_alpha   90.00
_cell.angle_beta   90.00
_cell.angle_gamma   90.00
#
_symmetry.space_group_name_H-M   'P 1'
#
loop_
_entity.id
_entity.type
_entity.pdbx_description
1 polymer ?
#
loop_
_entity_poly.entity_id
_entity_poly.type
_entity_poly.pdbx_seq_one_letter_code
_entity_poly.pdbx_strand_id
1 'polypeptide(L)'
;MKKKENSNLPGQLSFDFSVPKEADRNFHLGGRSFYFFDFDDNVAFLSTPIIIFHKKSGAELALSSGDFAQENKRIGISGPFTEYYMDFNDAHGSFRHFRDKDLHPLEIKAGKKQGFVEDIERALKEVDTHWKAPSWEYFYHATYNNRPISLITARGHHPTTIIEGVNKLVVAGYLPHAPNYHSIYPVSNPEVRKDLGDTEFKQSVAELKKHAIRASVEKAISEYGYSPFHRFGMSDDDHKNVELITEEMRDLKKKYPEMSFFVIETFKDSFTKREVLLHETREVISTRESRSKQLSLFNS
;
A
#
# COMPACT_ATOMS: atom_id res chain seq x y z
N MET A 1 7.17 35.65 17.14
CA MET A 1 7.25 34.32 16.50
C MET A 1 6.53 34.40 15.16
N LYS A 2 7.25 34.24 14.04
CA LYS A 2 6.68 34.35 12.69
C LYS A 2 5.80 33.13 12.40
N LYS A 3 4.53 33.36 12.05
CA LYS A 3 3.64 32.36 11.42
C LYS A 3 4.31 31.90 10.13
N LYS A 4 4.51 30.59 9.95
CA LYS A 4 4.83 30.03 8.63
C LYS A 4 3.59 30.18 7.76
N GLU A 5 3.74 30.91 6.65
CA GLU A 5 2.73 31.00 5.61
C GLU A 5 2.53 29.61 5.00
N ASN A 6 1.27 29.17 4.91
CA ASN A 6 0.88 28.02 4.11
C ASN A 6 1.18 28.37 2.65
N SER A 7 2.09 27.64 2.04
CA SER A 7 2.26 27.68 0.59
C SER A 7 1.01 27.09 -0.05
N ASN A 8 0.18 27.95 -0.64
CA ASN A 8 -0.96 27.53 -1.47
C ASN A 8 -0.43 26.60 -2.59
N LEU A 9 -0.89 25.35 -2.58
CA LEU A 9 -0.70 24.43 -3.69
C LEU A 9 -1.43 24.99 -4.93
N PRO A 10 -0.81 25.01 -6.12
CA PRO A 10 -1.47 25.50 -7.33
C PRO A 10 -2.66 24.59 -7.67
N GLY A 11 -3.88 25.13 -7.55
CA GLY A 11 -5.13 24.44 -7.94
C GLY A 11 -6.09 24.12 -6.79
N GLN A 12 -5.72 24.34 -5.53
CA GLN A 12 -6.59 24.06 -4.38
C GLN A 12 -7.20 25.36 -3.83
N LEU A 13 -8.53 25.51 -3.94
CA LEU A 13 -9.27 26.53 -3.20
C LEU A 13 -9.21 26.17 -1.70
N SER A 14 -8.42 26.92 -0.93
CA SER A 14 -8.33 26.74 0.53
C SER A 14 -9.57 27.31 1.20
N PHE A 15 -10.53 26.45 1.53
CA PHE A 15 -11.54 26.76 2.54
C PHE A 15 -10.97 26.42 3.92
N ASP A 16 -10.70 27.44 4.74
CA ASP A 16 -10.22 27.32 6.13
C ASP A 16 -11.31 26.74 7.06
N PHE A 17 -11.70 25.49 6.84
CA PHE A 17 -12.45 24.71 7.82
C PHE A 17 -11.51 23.68 8.45
N SER A 18 -11.30 23.76 9.77
CA SER A 18 -10.63 22.69 10.50
C SER A 18 -11.53 21.45 10.45
N VAL A 19 -11.16 20.45 9.65
CA VAL A 19 -11.81 19.14 9.68
C VAL A 19 -11.68 18.58 11.10
N PRO A 20 -12.75 18.18 11.80
CA PRO A 20 -12.62 17.62 13.14
C PRO A 20 -11.87 16.29 13.10
N LYS A 21 -10.96 16.07 14.06
CA LYS A 21 -10.35 14.74 14.22
C LYS A 21 -11.38 13.75 14.72
N GLU A 22 -11.41 12.58 14.11
CA GLU A 22 -12.24 11.45 14.54
C GLU A 22 -11.50 10.60 15.59
N ALA A 23 -12.14 10.37 16.73
CA ALA A 23 -11.65 9.38 17.70
C ALA A 23 -11.71 7.96 17.09
N ASP A 24 -10.76 7.10 17.46
CA ASP A 24 -10.82 5.70 17.06
C ASP A 24 -12.04 5.06 17.75
N ARG A 25 -12.93 4.48 16.94
CA ARG A 25 -14.28 4.10 17.37
C ARG A 25 -14.25 3.16 18.57
N ASN A 26 -13.30 2.24 18.60
CA ASN A 26 -13.21 1.22 19.63
C ASN A 26 -12.17 1.53 20.71
N PHE A 27 -11.55 2.72 20.68
CA PHE A 27 -10.51 3.08 21.64
C PHE A 27 -10.97 3.00 23.09
N HIS A 28 -12.20 3.44 23.36
CA HIS A 28 -12.83 3.37 24.68
C HIS A 28 -13.08 1.93 25.17
N LEU A 29 -13.05 0.94 24.26
CA LEU A 29 -13.18 -0.49 24.56
C LEU A 29 -11.81 -1.20 24.56
N GLY A 30 -10.70 -0.44 24.51
CA GLY A 30 -9.35 -0.98 24.34
C GLY A 30 -9.05 -1.51 22.94
N GLY A 31 -9.94 -1.29 21.97
CA GLY A 31 -9.74 -1.64 20.56
C GLY A 31 -9.01 -0.54 19.79
N ARG A 32 -8.55 -0.90 18.59
CA ARG A 32 -7.88 0.00 17.64
C ARG A 32 -8.24 -0.39 16.21
N SER A 33 -8.24 0.59 15.32
CA SER A 33 -8.43 0.41 13.89
C SER A 33 -7.11 0.51 13.14
N PHE A 34 -6.70 -0.61 12.57
CA PHE A 34 -5.50 -0.74 11.76
C PHE A 34 -5.86 -0.74 10.27
N TYR A 35 -5.15 0.09 9.50
CA TYR A 35 -5.40 0.31 8.08
C TYR A 35 -4.22 -0.20 7.28
N PHE A 36 -4.47 -1.18 6.42
CA PHE A 36 -3.47 -1.79 5.57
C PHE A 36 -3.68 -1.32 4.13
N PHE A 37 -2.59 -0.97 3.46
CA PHE A 37 -2.62 -0.48 2.09
C PHE A 37 -1.56 -1.18 1.25
N ASP A 38 -1.93 -1.65 0.05
CA ASP A 38 -0.95 -1.64 -1.04
C ASP A 38 -0.69 -0.19 -1.46
N PHE A 39 0.56 0.16 -1.74
CA PHE A 39 0.93 1.53 -2.06
C PHE A 39 0.78 1.81 -3.56
N ASP A 40 1.33 0.92 -4.39
CA ASP A 40 1.34 1.07 -5.84
C ASP A 40 -0.05 0.81 -6.42
N ASP A 41 -0.48 1.68 -7.33
CA ASP A 41 -1.76 1.64 -8.06
C ASP A 41 -3.03 1.69 -7.17
N ASN A 42 -2.88 1.57 -5.85
CA ASN A 42 -3.92 1.72 -4.85
C ASN A 42 -3.85 3.05 -4.09
N VAL A 43 -2.70 3.43 -3.52
CA VAL A 43 -2.53 4.75 -2.84
C VAL A 43 -1.99 5.81 -3.80
N ALA A 44 -1.02 5.44 -4.63
CA ALA A 44 -0.47 6.33 -5.65
C ALA A 44 -0.08 5.58 -6.93
N PHE A 45 -0.38 6.20 -8.08
CA PHE A 45 0.17 5.80 -9.37
C PHE A 45 1.58 6.38 -9.52
N LEU A 46 2.56 5.51 -9.69
CA LEU A 46 3.96 5.90 -9.87
C LEU A 46 4.46 5.48 -11.25
N SER A 47 5.27 6.33 -11.89
CA SER A 47 5.83 6.09 -13.23
C SER A 47 7.06 5.18 -13.22
N THR A 48 7.19 4.29 -12.23
CA THR A 48 8.28 3.33 -12.13
C THR A 48 8.17 2.29 -13.27
N PRO A 49 9.14 2.22 -14.20
CA PRO A 49 9.03 1.31 -15.33
C PRO A 49 9.44 -0.12 -14.98
N ILE A 50 8.75 -1.09 -15.58
CA ILE A 50 9.13 -2.51 -15.60
C ILE A 50 9.80 -2.81 -16.94
N ILE A 51 10.95 -3.47 -16.92
CA ILE A 51 11.77 -3.66 -18.12
C ILE A 51 11.61 -5.07 -18.67
N ILE A 52 11.37 -5.21 -19.97
CA ILE A 52 11.37 -6.50 -20.66
C ILE A 52 12.45 -6.51 -21.73
N PHE A 53 12.98 -7.69 -22.04
CA PHE A 53 14.17 -7.85 -22.87
C PHE A 53 13.83 -8.59 -24.15
N HIS A 54 14.22 -8.05 -25.30
CA HIS A 54 14.00 -8.71 -26.58
C HIS A 54 14.90 -9.95 -26.69
N LYS A 55 14.32 -11.12 -26.97
CA LYS A 55 14.99 -12.45 -26.96
C LYS A 55 16.25 -12.53 -27.84
N LYS A 56 16.25 -11.86 -29.01
CA LYS A 56 17.38 -11.89 -29.96
C LYS A 56 18.42 -10.79 -29.76
N SER A 57 17.99 -9.53 -29.70
CA SER A 57 18.89 -8.38 -29.63
C SER A 57 19.31 -8.01 -28.21
N GLY A 58 18.60 -8.47 -27.18
CA GLY A 58 18.76 -8.00 -25.80
C GLY A 58 18.26 -6.57 -25.58
N ALA A 59 17.59 -5.96 -26.57
CA ALA A 59 17.08 -4.60 -26.43
C ALA A 59 16.03 -4.51 -25.32
N GLU A 60 16.14 -3.47 -24.50
CA GLU A 60 15.21 -3.20 -23.39
C GLU A 60 13.97 -2.45 -23.88
N LEU A 61 12.81 -2.85 -23.38
CA LEU A 61 11.55 -2.12 -23.52
C LEU A 61 10.97 -1.85 -22.13
N ALA A 62 10.61 -0.60 -21.87
CA ALA A 62 9.95 -0.19 -20.63
C ALA A 62 8.44 -0.32 -20.76
N LEU A 63 7.81 -0.97 -19.78
CA LEU A 63 6.37 -1.08 -19.59
C LEU A 63 5.95 -0.28 -18.36
N SER A 64 4.73 0.27 -18.39
CA SER A 64 4.08 0.79 -17.18
C SER A 64 3.58 -0.37 -16.30
N SER A 65 3.30 -0.11 -15.02
CA SER A 65 2.67 -1.09 -14.12
C SER A 65 1.32 -1.58 -14.67
N GLY A 66 0.52 -0.69 -15.26
CA GLY A 66 -0.77 -1.02 -15.89
C GLY A 66 -0.63 -1.93 -17.11
N ASP A 67 0.30 -1.63 -18.02
CA ASP A 67 0.58 -2.51 -19.18
C ASP A 67 1.07 -3.88 -18.71
N PHE A 68 1.94 -3.89 -17.70
CA PHE A 68 2.45 -5.12 -17.12
C PHE A 68 1.35 -5.96 -16.47
N ALA A 69 0.41 -5.35 -15.74
CA ALA A 69 -0.72 -6.06 -15.13
C ALA A 69 -1.58 -6.81 -16.17
N GLN A 70 -1.74 -6.23 -17.37
CA GLN A 70 -2.52 -6.81 -18.46
C GLN A 70 -1.76 -7.88 -19.27
N GLU A 71 -0.43 -7.75 -19.36
CA GLU A 71 0.37 -8.51 -20.32
C GLU A 71 1.32 -9.52 -19.68
N ASN A 72 1.61 -9.45 -18.38
CA ASN A 72 2.65 -10.27 -17.73
C ASN A 72 2.54 -11.79 -18.00
N LYS A 73 1.33 -12.34 -18.07
CA LYS A 73 1.09 -13.77 -18.33
C LYS A 73 1.32 -14.17 -19.80
N ARG A 74 1.37 -13.20 -20.71
CA ARG A 74 1.51 -13.40 -22.16
C ARG A 74 2.90 -13.06 -22.67
N ILE A 75 3.70 -12.28 -21.92
CA ILE A 75 5.09 -11.95 -22.28
C ILE A 75 5.86 -13.22 -22.62
N GLY A 76 6.49 -13.24 -23.79
CA GLY A 76 7.27 -14.37 -24.29
C GLY A 76 6.46 -15.56 -24.82
N ILE A 77 5.13 -15.51 -24.77
CA ILE A 77 4.22 -16.60 -25.15
C ILE A 77 3.29 -16.18 -26.29
N SER A 78 2.56 -15.07 -26.16
CA SER A 78 1.56 -14.60 -27.14
C SER A 78 1.38 -13.08 -27.10
N GLY A 79 0.72 -12.50 -28.12
CA GLY A 79 0.46 -11.05 -28.17
C GLY A 79 1.66 -10.20 -28.64
N PRO A 80 1.67 -8.89 -28.36
CA PRO A 80 2.69 -7.96 -28.87
C PRO A 80 4.09 -8.21 -28.29
N PHE A 81 4.19 -8.94 -27.17
CA PHE A 81 5.44 -9.18 -26.44
C PHE A 81 5.95 -10.63 -26.56
N THR A 82 5.57 -11.37 -27.62
CA THR A 82 6.05 -12.76 -27.86
C THR A 82 7.57 -12.87 -27.97
N GLU A 83 8.21 -11.86 -28.55
CA GLU A 83 9.66 -11.82 -28.76
C GLU A 83 10.44 -11.28 -27.55
N TYR A 84 9.78 -11.08 -26.40
CA TYR A 84 10.39 -10.57 -25.19
C TYR A 84 10.40 -11.60 -24.06
N TYR A 85 11.26 -11.39 -23.07
CA TYR A 85 11.31 -12.18 -21.84
C TYR A 85 11.53 -11.27 -20.62
N MET A 86 11.26 -11.80 -19.43
CA MET A 86 11.54 -11.15 -18.16
C MET A 86 12.80 -11.72 -17.53
N ASP A 87 13.64 -10.85 -17.00
CA ASP A 87 14.80 -11.23 -16.19
C ASP A 87 14.48 -10.90 -14.72
N PHE A 88 14.60 -11.87 -13.83
CA PHE A 88 14.31 -11.69 -12.41
C PHE A 88 15.56 -11.37 -11.58
N ASN A 89 16.69 -11.07 -12.22
CA ASN A 89 17.85 -10.54 -11.54
C ASN A 89 17.52 -9.22 -10.82
N ASP A 90 17.85 -9.12 -9.54
CA ASP A 90 17.51 -7.97 -8.72
C ASP A 90 18.22 -6.67 -9.15
N ALA A 91 19.48 -6.76 -9.59
CA ALA A 91 20.28 -5.58 -9.92
C ALA A 91 20.02 -5.06 -11.34
N HIS A 92 19.81 -5.96 -12.29
CA HIS A 92 19.79 -5.63 -13.72
C HIS A 92 18.52 -6.06 -14.46
N GLY A 93 17.68 -6.87 -13.83
CA GLY A 93 16.50 -7.44 -14.45
C GLY A 93 15.30 -6.48 -14.52
N SER A 94 14.14 -7.08 -14.77
CA SER A 94 12.87 -6.43 -15.07
C SER A 94 12.37 -5.49 -13.97
N PHE A 95 12.65 -5.82 -12.72
CA PHE A 95 12.16 -5.08 -11.54
C PHE A 95 13.24 -4.26 -10.84
N ARG A 96 14.40 -4.02 -11.48
CA ARG A 96 15.52 -3.26 -10.88
C ARG A 96 15.12 -1.86 -10.37
N HIS A 97 14.12 -1.23 -10.99
CA HIS A 97 13.62 0.09 -10.58
C HIS A 97 12.68 0.05 -9.36
N PHE A 98 12.27 -1.16 -8.95
CA PHE A 98 11.49 -1.40 -7.74
C PHE A 98 12.36 -1.74 -6.53
N ARG A 99 13.67 -1.54 -6.63
CA ARG A 99 14.68 -1.85 -5.60
C ARG A 99 15.57 -0.64 -5.32
N ASP A 100 16.17 -0.64 -4.13
CA ASP A 100 17.21 0.34 -3.82
C ASP A 100 18.44 0.12 -4.70
N LYS A 101 19.03 1.23 -5.10
CA LYS A 101 20.33 1.26 -5.77
C LYS A 101 21.42 1.36 -4.70
N ASP A 102 22.54 0.69 -4.96
CA ASP A 102 23.77 0.93 -4.20
C ASP A 102 24.34 2.29 -4.62
N LEU A 103 24.05 3.32 -3.81
CA LEU A 103 24.45 4.70 -4.08
C LEU A 103 25.71 5.02 -3.31
N HIS A 104 26.76 5.46 -4.01
CA HIS A 104 28.00 5.84 -3.35
C HIS A 104 27.80 7.15 -2.55
N PRO A 105 28.47 7.35 -1.39
CA PRO A 105 28.29 8.56 -0.58
C PRO A 105 28.51 9.89 -1.31
N LEU A 106 29.36 9.91 -2.33
CA LEU A 106 29.55 11.08 -3.19
C LEU A 106 28.32 11.39 -4.05
N GLU A 107 27.60 10.37 -4.52
CA GLU A 107 26.38 10.54 -5.31
C GLU A 107 25.23 11.07 -4.43
N ILE A 108 25.13 10.58 -3.20
CA ILE A 108 24.16 11.08 -2.21
C ILE A 108 24.45 12.55 -1.90
N LYS A 109 25.72 12.92 -1.71
CA LYS A 109 26.13 14.33 -1.54
C LYS A 109 25.83 15.19 -2.77
N ALA A 110 25.89 14.61 -3.97
CA ALA A 110 25.49 15.26 -5.21
C ALA A 110 23.96 15.35 -5.38
N GLY A 111 23.17 14.84 -4.43
CA GLY A 111 21.71 14.93 -4.41
C GLY A 111 20.99 13.76 -5.10
N LYS A 112 21.70 12.70 -5.49
CA LYS A 112 21.09 11.48 -6.05
C LYS A 112 20.28 10.77 -4.96
N LYS A 113 19.06 10.35 -5.29
CA LYS A 113 18.13 9.70 -4.36
C LYS A 113 17.80 8.29 -4.84
N GLN A 114 17.14 7.52 -3.97
CA GLN A 114 16.57 6.24 -4.35
C GLN A 114 15.42 6.41 -5.35
N GLY A 115 15.24 5.44 -6.24
CA GLY A 115 14.28 5.52 -7.35
C GLY A 115 12.86 5.82 -6.88
N PHE A 116 12.38 5.13 -5.83
CA PHE A 116 11.07 5.41 -5.24
C PHE A 116 10.87 6.87 -4.81
N VAL A 117 11.89 7.49 -4.22
CA VAL A 117 11.82 8.89 -3.76
C VAL A 117 11.75 9.83 -4.97
N GLU A 118 12.53 9.55 -6.02
CA GLU A 118 12.51 10.32 -7.27
C GLU A 118 11.15 10.18 -7.99
N ASP A 119 10.55 8.99 -7.97
CA ASP A 119 9.25 8.74 -8.59
C ASP A 119 8.12 9.49 -7.88
N ILE A 120 8.13 9.55 -6.54
CA ILE A 120 7.17 10.38 -5.79
C ILE A 120 7.39 11.87 -6.08
N GLU A 121 8.64 12.36 -6.06
CA GLU A 121 8.94 13.75 -6.39
C GLU A 121 8.53 14.13 -7.83
N ARG A 122 8.49 13.16 -8.75
CA ARG A 122 7.98 13.34 -10.10
C ARG A 122 6.45 13.38 -10.13
N ALA A 123 5.79 12.43 -9.47
CA ALA A 123 4.34 12.37 -9.35
C ALA A 123 3.77 13.68 -8.77
N LEU A 124 4.43 14.24 -7.76
CA LEU A 124 4.07 15.52 -7.14
C LEU A 124 4.16 16.75 -8.05
N LYS A 125 4.77 16.63 -9.24
CA LYS A 125 4.80 17.69 -10.27
C LYS A 125 3.64 17.59 -11.25
N GLU A 126 2.91 16.48 -11.25
CA GLU A 126 1.74 16.25 -12.08
C GLU A 126 0.48 16.74 -11.35
N VAL A 127 -0.62 16.93 -12.08
CA VAL A 127 -1.90 17.28 -11.43
C VAL A 127 -2.43 16.07 -10.65
N ASP A 128 -3.04 16.33 -9.50
CA ASP A 128 -3.53 15.36 -8.52
C ASP A 128 -4.23 14.13 -9.11
N THR A 129 -5.06 14.32 -10.14
CA THR A 129 -5.84 13.25 -10.78
C THR A 129 -4.99 12.21 -11.53
N HIS A 130 -3.69 12.47 -11.75
CA HIS A 130 -2.80 11.52 -12.43
C HIS A 130 -2.07 10.59 -11.47
N TRP A 131 -1.78 11.04 -10.25
CA TRP A 131 -0.97 10.26 -9.30
C TRP A 131 -1.75 9.78 -8.08
N LYS A 132 -2.82 10.46 -7.67
CA LYS A 132 -3.69 9.96 -6.59
C LYS A 132 -4.47 8.76 -7.09
N ALA A 133 -4.26 7.63 -6.45
CA ALA A 133 -4.94 6.38 -6.79
C ALA A 133 -6.19 6.16 -5.90
N PRO A 134 -7.03 5.15 -6.17
CA PRO A 134 -8.36 5.01 -5.57
C PRO A 134 -8.43 5.07 -4.04
N SER A 135 -7.40 4.61 -3.34
CA SER A 135 -7.33 4.62 -1.88
C SER A 135 -6.67 5.85 -1.26
N TRP A 136 -6.30 6.85 -2.07
CA TRP A 136 -5.63 8.07 -1.57
C TRP A 136 -6.39 8.75 -0.42
N GLU A 137 -7.70 8.96 -0.57
CA GLU A 137 -8.50 9.64 0.46
C GLU A 137 -8.59 8.84 1.77
N TYR A 138 -8.56 7.51 1.69
CA TYR A 138 -8.51 6.64 2.88
C TYR A 138 -7.14 6.66 3.56
N PHE A 139 -6.08 6.70 2.76
CA PHE A 139 -4.72 6.84 3.27
C PHE A 139 -4.53 8.21 3.95
N TYR A 140 -5.07 9.27 3.35
CA TYR A 140 -5.14 10.60 3.94
C TYR A 140 -5.94 10.59 5.25
N HIS A 141 -7.15 10.01 5.27
CA HIS A 141 -7.99 9.90 6.47
C HIS A 141 -7.27 9.18 7.62
N ALA A 142 -6.67 8.02 7.34
CA ALA A 142 -5.94 7.24 8.33
C ALA A 142 -4.75 8.05 8.88
N THR A 143 -4.02 8.75 8.01
CA THR A 143 -2.91 9.62 8.40
C THR A 143 -3.42 10.79 9.26
N TYR A 144 -4.40 11.55 8.78
CA TYR A 144 -5.00 12.71 9.46
C TYR A 144 -5.49 12.39 10.87
N ASN A 145 -6.11 11.22 11.04
CA ASN A 145 -6.65 10.74 12.31
C ASN A 145 -5.64 9.92 13.14
N ASN A 146 -4.36 9.91 12.73
CA ASN A 146 -3.26 9.23 13.40
C ASN A 146 -3.51 7.73 13.65
N ARG A 147 -4.21 7.07 12.71
CA ARG A 147 -4.52 5.65 12.77
C ARG A 147 -3.27 4.81 12.50
N PRO A 148 -3.08 3.67 13.19
CA PRO A 148 -2.03 2.72 12.85
C PRO A 148 -2.15 2.25 11.39
N ILE A 149 -1.08 2.44 10.61
CA ILE A 149 -1.03 2.13 9.17
C ILE A 149 0.01 1.06 8.89
N SER A 150 -0.36 0.05 8.13
CA SER A 150 0.57 -0.91 7.52
C SER A 150 0.66 -0.68 6.02
N LEU A 151 1.87 -0.49 5.50
CA LEU A 151 2.10 -0.49 4.05
C LEU A 151 2.60 -1.87 3.63
N ILE A 152 1.89 -2.54 2.74
CA ILE A 152 2.19 -3.89 2.26
C ILE A 152 2.24 -3.85 0.72
N THR A 153 3.44 -3.71 0.16
CA THR A 153 3.65 -3.49 -1.30
C THR A 153 4.56 -4.55 -1.89
N ALA A 154 4.40 -4.83 -3.18
CA ALA A 154 5.28 -5.69 -3.96
C ALA A 154 6.68 -5.09 -4.21
N ARG A 155 6.93 -3.82 -3.84
CA ARG A 155 8.25 -3.19 -3.97
C ARG A 155 9.33 -3.95 -3.18
N GLY A 156 10.57 -3.87 -3.68
CA GLY A 156 11.77 -4.41 -3.05
C GLY A 156 12.67 -3.38 -2.39
N HIS A 157 12.27 -2.11 -2.38
CA HIS A 157 12.93 -1.04 -1.63
C HIS A 157 12.93 -1.35 -0.13
N HIS A 158 13.96 -0.91 0.58
CA HIS A 158 14.04 -1.00 2.03
C HIS A 158 12.92 -0.18 2.69
N PRO A 159 12.37 -0.60 3.84
CA PRO A 159 11.30 0.13 4.53
C PRO A 159 11.60 1.61 4.77
N THR A 160 12.86 1.98 5.07
CA THR A 160 13.25 3.39 5.26
C THR A 160 13.15 4.21 3.99
N THR A 161 13.45 3.62 2.82
CA THR A 161 13.27 4.30 1.53
C THR A 161 11.79 4.59 1.28
N ILE A 162 10.90 3.64 1.62
CA ILE A 162 9.45 3.84 1.52
C ILE A 162 9.00 4.99 2.44
N ILE A 163 9.47 5.03 3.69
CA ILE A 163 9.21 6.15 4.62
C ILE A 163 9.70 7.48 4.04
N GLU A 164 10.93 7.52 3.52
CA GLU A 164 11.50 8.73 2.93
C GLU A 164 10.65 9.26 1.76
N GLY A 165 10.22 8.35 0.89
CA GLY A 165 9.33 8.68 -0.23
C GLY A 165 7.99 9.24 0.25
N VAL A 166 7.32 8.57 1.18
CA VAL A 166 6.03 9.05 1.73
C VAL A 166 6.20 10.39 2.47
N ASN A 167 7.34 10.64 3.13
CA ASN A 167 7.63 11.93 3.75
C ASN A 167 7.70 13.08 2.73
N LYS A 168 7.95 12.81 1.43
CA LYS A 168 7.84 13.85 0.39
C LYS A 168 6.42 14.37 0.24
N LEU A 169 5.40 13.52 0.42
CA LEU A 169 4.00 13.91 0.42
C LEU A 169 3.68 14.84 1.60
N VAL A 170 4.31 14.61 2.76
CA VAL A 170 4.18 15.48 3.94
C VAL A 170 4.83 16.84 3.68
N VAL A 171 6.07 16.84 3.18
CA VAL A 171 6.81 18.07 2.87
C VAL A 171 6.08 18.91 1.82
N ALA A 172 5.45 18.26 0.83
CA ALA A 172 4.65 18.91 -0.19
C ALA A 172 3.25 19.35 0.29
N GLY A 173 2.83 19.01 1.52
CA GLY A 173 1.55 19.41 2.09
C GLY A 173 0.35 18.54 1.70
N TYR A 174 0.57 17.42 1.01
CA TYR A 174 -0.47 16.45 0.67
C TYR A 174 -0.88 15.57 1.85
N LEU A 175 0.00 15.40 2.83
CA LEU A 175 -0.30 14.78 4.11
C LEU A 175 -0.06 15.78 5.25
N PRO A 176 -0.92 15.81 6.29
CA PRO A 176 -0.80 16.76 7.39
C PRO A 176 0.41 16.49 8.30
N HIS A 177 0.84 15.23 8.37
CA HIS A 177 2.00 14.76 9.13
C HIS A 177 2.40 13.36 8.63
N ALA A 178 3.53 12.84 9.11
CA ALA A 178 3.93 11.47 8.82
C ALA A 178 2.86 10.46 9.30
N PRO A 179 2.59 9.39 8.52
CA PRO A 179 1.73 8.30 8.96
C PRO A 179 2.19 7.68 10.29
N ASN A 180 1.23 7.21 11.09
CA ASN A 180 1.50 6.40 12.27
C ASN A 180 1.80 4.96 11.82
N TYR A 181 3.03 4.72 11.37
CA TYR A 181 3.44 3.42 10.83
C TYR A 181 3.39 2.33 11.90
N HIS A 182 2.45 1.41 11.73
CA HIS A 182 2.37 0.15 12.45
C HIS A 182 3.39 -0.86 11.90
N SER A 183 3.41 -1.03 10.57
CA SER A 183 4.37 -1.89 9.88
C SER A 183 4.60 -1.43 8.44
N ILE A 184 5.74 -1.80 7.86
CA ILE A 184 6.06 -1.53 6.46
C ILE A 184 6.70 -2.81 5.91
N TYR A 185 6.00 -3.45 4.98
CA TYR A 185 6.37 -4.72 4.37
C TYR A 185 6.46 -4.57 2.84
N PRO A 186 7.59 -4.08 2.30
CA PRO A 186 7.97 -4.23 0.90
C PRO A 186 8.37 -5.69 0.67
N VAL A 187 7.41 -6.52 0.27
CA VAL A 187 7.54 -7.97 0.37
C VAL A 187 8.55 -8.58 -0.59
N SER A 188 9.04 -7.83 -1.58
CA SER A 188 10.12 -8.28 -2.47
C SER A 188 11.52 -7.91 -1.95
N ASN A 189 11.61 -7.19 -0.83
CA ASN A 189 12.88 -6.84 -0.22
C ASN A 189 13.51 -8.08 0.46
N PRO A 190 14.81 -8.39 0.23
CA PRO A 190 15.41 -9.63 0.74
C PRO A 190 15.40 -9.78 2.26
N GLU A 191 15.52 -8.70 3.03
CA GLU A 191 15.50 -8.76 4.50
C GLU A 191 14.08 -9.01 5.00
N VAL A 192 13.12 -8.27 4.44
CA VAL A 192 11.70 -8.42 4.76
C VAL A 192 11.19 -9.82 4.41
N ARG A 193 11.64 -10.42 3.30
CA ARG A 193 11.31 -11.81 2.95
C ARG A 193 11.75 -12.78 4.03
N LYS A 194 12.96 -12.63 4.57
CA LYS A 194 13.46 -13.47 5.66
C LYS A 194 12.64 -13.26 6.93
N ASP A 195 12.29 -12.02 7.26
CA ASP A 195 11.44 -11.70 8.41
C ASP A 195 10.04 -12.30 8.30
N LEU A 196 9.53 -12.46 7.06
CA LEU A 196 8.26 -13.14 6.75
C LEU A 196 8.41 -14.67 6.60
N GLY A 197 9.59 -15.23 6.90
CA GLY A 197 9.86 -16.67 6.89
C GLY A 197 10.26 -17.27 5.55
N ASP A 198 10.50 -16.47 4.51
CA ASP A 198 10.96 -16.92 3.19
C ASP A 198 12.49 -16.88 3.08
N THR A 199 13.16 -17.66 3.92
CA THR A 199 14.63 -17.70 4.00
C THR A 199 15.30 -18.28 2.75
N GLU A 200 14.56 -19.08 1.97
CA GLU A 200 15.03 -19.69 0.73
C GLU A 200 14.63 -18.91 -0.53
N PHE A 201 13.91 -17.79 -0.38
CA PHE A 201 13.44 -16.94 -1.48
C PHE A 201 12.58 -17.66 -2.53
N LYS A 202 11.75 -18.61 -2.09
CA LYS A 202 10.90 -19.44 -2.97
C LYS A 202 9.46 -18.98 -3.02
N GLN A 203 9.00 -18.23 -2.04
CA GLN A 203 7.60 -17.80 -1.98
C GLN A 203 7.31 -16.72 -3.02
N SER A 204 6.11 -16.75 -3.56
CA SER A 204 5.58 -15.74 -4.46
C SER A 204 5.24 -14.45 -3.70
N VAL A 205 5.17 -13.33 -4.43
CA VAL A 205 4.73 -12.03 -3.89
C VAL A 205 3.35 -12.13 -3.23
N ALA A 206 2.44 -12.92 -3.82
CA ALA A 206 1.11 -13.18 -3.28
C ALA A 206 1.15 -13.85 -1.91
N GLU A 207 1.95 -14.91 -1.74
CA GLU A 207 2.15 -15.60 -0.46
C GLU A 207 2.79 -14.68 0.57
N LEU A 208 3.80 -13.92 0.17
CA LEU A 208 4.47 -12.98 1.07
C LEU A 208 3.54 -11.84 1.52
N LYS A 209 2.65 -11.34 0.65
CA LYS A 209 1.61 -10.38 1.05
C LYS A 209 0.68 -10.99 2.12
N LYS A 210 0.27 -12.26 1.99
CA LYS A 210 -0.52 -12.95 3.03
C LYS A 210 0.25 -13.02 4.35
N HIS A 211 1.54 -13.39 4.31
CA HIS A 211 2.38 -13.42 5.51
C HIS A 211 2.52 -12.04 6.15
N ALA A 212 2.66 -10.98 5.35
CA ALA A 212 2.74 -9.59 5.84
C ALA A 212 1.45 -9.11 6.51
N ILE A 213 0.28 -9.51 5.99
CA ILE A 213 -1.02 -9.23 6.62
C ILE A 213 -1.08 -9.90 7.99
N ARG A 214 -0.75 -11.19 8.05
CA ARG A 214 -0.71 -11.96 9.31
C ARG A 214 0.26 -11.36 10.31
N ALA A 215 1.48 -11.08 9.89
CA ALA A 215 2.51 -10.47 10.72
C ALA A 215 2.08 -9.10 11.25
N SER A 216 1.39 -8.29 10.44
CA SER A 216 0.85 -6.99 10.88
C SER A 216 -0.21 -7.16 11.99
N VAL A 217 -1.10 -8.13 11.86
CA VAL A 217 -2.12 -8.43 12.88
C VAL A 217 -1.49 -8.97 14.16
N GLU A 218 -0.55 -9.91 14.05
CA GLU A 218 0.13 -10.49 15.20
C GLU A 218 1.01 -9.46 15.93
N LYS A 219 1.67 -8.58 15.17
CA LYS A 219 2.40 -7.43 15.73
C LYS A 219 1.46 -6.49 16.49
N ALA A 220 0.26 -6.22 15.95
CA ALA A 220 -0.72 -5.39 16.64
C ALA A 220 -1.13 -5.99 18.00
N ILE A 221 -1.37 -7.30 18.03
CA ILE A 221 -1.71 -8.01 19.28
C ILE A 221 -0.53 -7.98 20.25
N SER A 222 0.70 -8.15 19.75
CA SER A 222 1.91 -8.12 20.58
C SER A 222 2.18 -6.73 21.18
N GLU A 223 1.95 -5.65 20.44
CA GLU A 223 2.26 -4.28 20.86
C GLU A 223 1.14 -3.63 21.67
N TYR A 224 -0.12 -3.89 21.31
CA TYR A 224 -1.29 -3.23 21.89
C TYR A 224 -2.13 -4.14 22.79
N GLY A 225 -1.75 -5.41 22.91
CA GLY A 225 -2.51 -6.43 23.60
C GLY A 225 -3.61 -7.04 22.75
N TYR A 226 -4.14 -8.18 23.16
CA TYR A 226 -5.34 -8.74 22.54
C TYR A 226 -6.57 -7.91 22.95
N SER A 227 -7.37 -7.50 21.96
CA SER A 227 -8.67 -6.91 22.17
C SER A 227 -9.68 -7.46 21.17
N PRO A 228 -10.86 -7.94 21.61
CA PRO A 228 -11.93 -8.36 20.69
C PRO A 228 -12.46 -7.18 19.87
N PHE A 229 -12.13 -5.95 20.25
CA PHE A 229 -12.54 -4.74 19.56
C PHE A 229 -11.47 -4.21 18.58
N HIS A 230 -10.38 -4.95 18.36
CA HIS A 230 -9.47 -4.64 17.25
C HIS A 230 -10.15 -4.86 15.91
N ARG A 231 -9.82 -3.97 14.98
CA ARG A 231 -10.37 -3.96 13.64
C ARG A 231 -9.26 -3.75 12.63
N PHE A 232 -9.19 -4.64 11.65
CA PHE A 232 -8.18 -4.62 10.60
C PHE A 232 -8.86 -4.46 9.26
N GLY A 233 -8.41 -3.52 8.43
CA GLY A 233 -8.95 -3.32 7.10
C GLY A 233 -7.84 -3.19 6.07
N MET A 234 -7.91 -3.95 4.98
CA MET A 234 -6.97 -3.79 3.86
C MET A 234 -7.69 -3.31 2.60
N SER A 235 -7.08 -2.35 1.91
CA SER A 235 -7.50 -1.86 0.60
C SER A 235 -6.55 -2.32 -0.50
N ASP A 236 -7.11 -2.65 -1.66
CA ASP A 236 -6.41 -3.00 -2.89
C ASP A 236 -7.33 -2.73 -4.10
N ASP A 237 -6.75 -2.38 -5.25
CA ASP A 237 -7.46 -2.08 -6.49
C ASP A 237 -7.49 -3.28 -7.46
N ASP A 238 -6.66 -4.31 -7.25
CA ASP A 238 -6.67 -5.53 -8.07
C ASP A 238 -7.57 -6.62 -7.46
N HIS A 239 -8.53 -7.10 -8.25
CA HIS A 239 -9.50 -8.11 -7.82
C HIS A 239 -8.86 -9.42 -7.33
N LYS A 240 -7.74 -9.86 -7.92
CA LYS A 240 -7.07 -11.10 -7.49
C LYS A 240 -6.34 -10.90 -6.17
N ASN A 241 -5.72 -9.74 -5.96
CA ASN A 241 -5.16 -9.38 -4.66
C ASN A 241 -6.26 -9.35 -3.60
N VAL A 242 -7.41 -8.77 -3.91
CA VAL A 242 -8.59 -8.73 -3.03
C VAL A 242 -9.07 -10.13 -2.63
N GLU A 243 -9.08 -11.10 -3.55
CA GLU A 243 -9.39 -12.51 -3.24
C GLU A 243 -8.36 -13.11 -2.26
N LEU A 244 -7.07 -12.89 -2.50
CA LEU A 244 -5.98 -13.38 -1.64
C LEU A 244 -6.02 -12.77 -0.24
N ILE A 245 -6.30 -11.46 -0.15
CA ILE A 245 -6.50 -10.73 1.10
C ILE A 245 -7.70 -11.33 1.84
N THR A 246 -8.81 -11.56 1.14
CA THR A 246 -10.02 -12.15 1.73
C THR A 246 -9.76 -13.54 2.31
N GLU A 247 -8.97 -14.36 1.63
CA GLU A 247 -8.57 -15.67 2.12
C GLU A 247 -7.76 -15.59 3.42
N GLU A 248 -6.72 -14.74 3.46
CA GLU A 248 -5.89 -14.58 4.65
C GLU A 248 -6.69 -13.97 5.82
N MET A 249 -7.53 -12.97 5.56
CA MET A 249 -8.41 -12.38 6.58
C MET A 249 -9.42 -13.39 7.11
N ARG A 250 -9.83 -14.38 6.31
CA ARG A 250 -10.71 -15.48 6.76
C ARG A 250 -9.97 -16.41 7.72
N ASP A 251 -8.71 -16.74 7.42
CA ASP A 251 -7.90 -17.57 8.31
C ASP A 251 -7.58 -16.85 9.63
N LEU A 252 -7.30 -15.54 9.56
CA LEU A 252 -7.18 -14.69 10.74
C LEU A 252 -8.48 -14.60 11.53
N LYS A 253 -9.64 -14.52 10.86
CA LYS A 253 -10.96 -14.55 11.53
C LYS A 253 -11.22 -15.90 12.22
N LYS A 254 -10.77 -17.02 11.66
CA LYS A 254 -10.84 -18.32 12.36
C LYS A 254 -9.97 -18.34 13.63
N LYS A 255 -8.77 -17.76 13.55
CA LYS A 255 -7.81 -17.69 14.67
C LYS A 255 -8.24 -16.68 15.76
N TYR A 256 -8.81 -15.55 15.35
CA TYR A 256 -9.24 -14.44 16.20
C TYR A 256 -10.72 -14.10 15.94
N PRO A 257 -11.66 -14.97 16.36
CA PRO A 257 -13.07 -14.89 15.98
C PRO A 257 -13.79 -13.63 16.46
N GLU A 258 -13.30 -12.99 17.51
CA GLU A 258 -13.94 -11.79 18.08
C GLU A 258 -13.53 -10.50 17.37
N MET A 259 -12.35 -10.47 16.75
CA MET A 259 -11.85 -9.29 16.03
C MET A 259 -12.57 -9.10 14.69
N SER A 260 -12.62 -7.86 14.19
CA SER A 260 -13.22 -7.55 12.90
C SER A 260 -12.17 -7.43 11.80
N PHE A 261 -12.42 -8.06 10.66
CA PHE A 261 -11.57 -7.98 9.48
C PHE A 261 -12.38 -7.47 8.29
N PHE A 262 -11.85 -6.48 7.60
CA PHE A 262 -12.48 -5.83 6.46
C PHE A 262 -11.60 -5.91 5.23
N VAL A 263 -12.22 -6.16 4.09
CA VAL A 263 -11.59 -6.08 2.77
C VAL A 263 -12.27 -4.99 1.98
N ILE A 264 -11.48 -4.11 1.40
CA ILE A 264 -11.92 -2.93 0.65
C ILE A 264 -11.37 -3.09 -0.76
N GLU A 265 -12.27 -3.28 -1.71
CA GLU A 265 -11.92 -3.27 -3.12
C GLU A 265 -12.20 -1.87 -3.65
N THR A 266 -11.19 -1.23 -4.22
CA THR A 266 -11.30 0.15 -4.69
C THR A 266 -11.27 0.25 -6.20
N PHE A 267 -12.15 1.08 -6.74
CA PHE A 267 -12.26 1.42 -8.14
C PHE A 267 -12.05 2.92 -8.30
N LYS A 268 -11.87 3.39 -9.54
CA LYS A 268 -11.62 4.81 -9.84
C LYS A 268 -12.58 5.78 -9.13
N ASP A 269 -13.87 5.45 -9.09
CA ASP A 269 -14.93 6.33 -8.58
C ASP A 269 -15.80 5.68 -7.48
N SER A 270 -15.44 4.49 -7.01
CA SER A 270 -16.24 3.73 -6.04
C SER A 270 -15.41 2.75 -5.24
N PHE A 271 -15.99 2.17 -4.20
CA PHE A 271 -15.36 1.11 -3.43
C PHE A 271 -16.41 0.15 -2.90
N THR A 272 -16.01 -1.11 -2.72
CA THR A 272 -16.82 -2.13 -2.06
C THR A 272 -16.13 -2.56 -0.79
N LYS A 273 -16.83 -2.48 0.33
CA LYS A 273 -16.34 -2.90 1.64
C LYS A 273 -17.07 -4.14 2.12
N ARG A 274 -16.32 -5.18 2.45
CA ARG A 274 -16.81 -6.45 2.97
C ARG A 274 -16.22 -6.73 4.34
N GLU A 275 -17.06 -7.15 5.27
CA GLU A 275 -16.60 -7.76 6.52
C GLU A 275 -16.44 -9.26 6.31
N VAL A 276 -15.31 -9.80 6.78
CA VAL A 276 -15.03 -11.23 6.73
C VAL A 276 -15.60 -11.89 7.98
N LEU A 277 -16.58 -12.78 7.78
CA LEU A 277 -17.20 -13.58 8.82
C LEU A 277 -16.65 -15.03 8.75
N LEU A 278 -16.93 -15.83 9.77
CA LEU A 278 -16.38 -17.19 9.88
C LEU A 278 -16.79 -18.12 8.72
N HIS A 279 -18.00 -17.95 8.17
CA HIS A 279 -18.57 -18.84 7.17
C HIS A 279 -19.03 -18.12 5.89
N GLU A 280 -18.88 -16.80 5.83
CA GLU A 280 -19.31 -15.98 4.69
C GLU A 280 -18.58 -14.63 4.68
N THR A 281 -18.71 -13.88 3.59
CA THR A 281 -18.34 -12.45 3.55
C THR A 281 -19.61 -11.64 3.41
N ARG A 282 -19.77 -10.62 4.24
CA ARG A 282 -20.93 -9.74 4.20
C ARG A 282 -20.55 -8.39 3.62
N GLU A 283 -21.22 -7.99 2.55
CA GLU A 283 -21.08 -6.63 2.02
C GLU A 283 -21.72 -5.64 3.00
N VAL A 284 -20.99 -4.59 3.36
CA VAL A 284 -21.45 -3.57 4.31
C VAL A 284 -21.79 -2.31 3.50
N ILE A 285 -22.94 -2.36 2.81
CA ILE A 285 -23.48 -1.22 2.07
C ILE A 285 -24.28 -0.32 3.03
N SER A 286 -23.59 0.57 3.74
CA SER A 286 -24.16 1.65 4.56
C SER A 286 -24.93 1.27 5.86
N THR A 287 -25.16 2.30 6.68
CA THR A 287 -25.26 2.33 8.15
C THR A 287 -26.42 1.60 8.85
N ARG A 288 -27.39 0.98 8.17
CA ARG A 288 -28.66 0.60 8.82
C ARG A 288 -28.84 -0.84 9.27
N GLU A 289 -27.98 -1.78 8.89
CA GLU A 289 -28.30 -3.22 9.05
C GLU A 289 -27.23 -4.09 9.70
N SER A 290 -26.33 -3.54 10.54
CA SER A 290 -25.55 -4.41 11.43
C SER A 290 -26.45 -4.90 12.58
N ARG A 291 -26.92 -6.15 12.51
CA ARG A 291 -27.70 -6.81 13.60
C ARG A 291 -26.81 -7.40 14.70
N SER A 292 -25.50 -7.14 14.69
CA SER A 292 -24.65 -7.21 15.87
C SER A 292 -24.34 -5.77 16.31
N LYS A 293 -24.18 -5.51 17.61
CA LYS A 293 -23.85 -4.18 18.16
C LYS A 293 -22.46 -3.64 17.74
N GLN A 294 -21.92 -4.05 16.59
CA GLN A 294 -20.62 -3.63 16.07
C GLN A 294 -20.82 -2.86 14.76
N LEU A 295 -20.45 -1.57 14.78
CA LEU A 295 -20.60 -0.61 13.68
C LEU A 295 -19.24 -0.33 12.99
N SER A 296 -19.31 -0.29 11.65
CA SER A 296 -18.32 -0.02 10.58
C SER A 296 -16.93 0.60 10.91
N LEU A 297 -15.88 0.21 10.16
CA LEU A 297 -14.53 0.83 10.14
C LEU A 297 -14.43 2.23 9.45
N PHE A 298 -15.34 2.55 8.51
CA PHE A 298 -15.27 3.75 7.66
C PHE A 298 -16.70 4.28 7.50
N ASN A 299 -17.00 5.43 8.09
CA ASN A 299 -18.14 6.25 7.68
C ASN A 299 -17.55 7.64 7.49
N SER A 300 -17.74 8.20 6.30
CA SER A 300 -17.96 9.64 6.13
C SER A 300 -19.23 10.07 6.87
#